data_AF-A0A9W7SNZ9-F1
#
_entry.id   AF-A0A9W7SNZ9-F1
#
_cell.length_a   1.000
_cell.length_b   1.000
_cell.length_c   1.000
_cell.angle_alpha   90.00
_cell.angle_beta   90.00
_cell.angle_gamma   90.00
#
_symmetry.space_group_name_H-M   'P 1'
#
loop_
_entity.id
_entity.type
_entity.pdbx_description
1 polymer ?
#
loop_
_entity_poly.entity_id
_entity_poly.type
_entity_poly.pdbx_seq_one_letter_code
_entity_poly.pdbx_strand_id
1 'polypeptide(L)'
;METDDASFGKTLLMLWMSYGLAQRQGRAFFIDDTRWPYGRYATYFAPPPSPGCAPPPPHQVLPCAHAARHLLVTAATAPWTFGRSFDDEFTRPRRRGSERHRAVYDLTRTGYQALFQIATKTSRRHVGMQIRRGDLHPREYQFSRDYLPLERYATAARSLSTRLQPRPDHSPPGVAPIPLLLASDDPDVLTAPDLLQALTPLPLQEAQTRITLATKATLDLASPIRPVPVPGSAYTKYIPENSGWEGGFYSRLFFSIGQTARPHAASGEEVSEPAMRLRELVGRAYLIDLAILGEADGVVCAVSCAACRVLGVMLGWEAVVDGRWVNVDDRRGWSWDGRR
;
A
#
# COMPACT_ATOMS: atom_id res chain seq x y z
N MET A 1 6.33 14.90 0.58
CA MET A 1 6.32 13.48 0.20
C MET A 1 7.71 12.97 -0.19
N GLU A 2 8.77 13.76 0.01
CA GLU A 2 10.15 13.30 -0.14
C GLU A 2 10.47 12.11 0.78
N THR A 3 11.08 11.08 0.19
CA THR A 3 11.52 9.88 0.89
C THR A 3 12.56 9.13 0.07
N ASP A 4 13.46 8.48 0.80
CA ASP A 4 14.48 7.51 0.39
C ASP A 4 13.98 6.05 0.47
N ASP A 5 12.72 5.84 0.89
CA ASP A 5 12.05 4.54 0.93
C ASP A 5 11.10 4.40 -0.27
N ALA A 6 11.22 3.31 -1.03
CA ALA A 6 10.35 3.03 -2.16
C ALA A 6 8.93 2.61 -1.73
N SER A 7 8.61 2.52 -0.44
CA SER A 7 7.31 2.06 0.01
C SER A 7 6.21 3.11 -0.20
N PHE A 8 5.41 2.91 -1.24
CA PHE A 8 4.19 3.69 -1.49
C PHE A 8 3.25 3.68 -0.27
N GLY A 9 3.01 2.50 0.32
CA GLY A 9 2.15 2.35 1.49
C GLY A 9 2.64 3.12 2.73
N LYS A 10 3.96 3.17 3.00
CA LYS A 10 4.48 4.00 4.10
C LYS A 10 4.26 5.49 3.83
N THR A 11 4.40 5.91 2.58
CA THR A 11 4.11 7.30 2.17
C THR A 11 2.63 7.62 2.42
N LEU A 12 1.70 6.74 2.05
CA LEU A 12 0.27 6.91 2.32
C LEU A 12 -0.03 7.01 3.82
N LEU A 13 0.49 6.09 4.63
CA LEU A 13 0.27 6.12 6.08
C LEU A 13 0.81 7.41 6.71
N MET A 14 2.00 7.85 6.32
CA MET A 14 2.58 9.10 6.80
C MET A 14 1.77 10.32 6.36
N LEU A 15 1.32 10.35 5.10
CA LEU A 15 0.49 11.42 4.55
C LEU A 15 -0.83 11.53 5.32
N TRP A 16 -1.53 10.41 5.50
CA TRP A 16 -2.80 10.36 6.23
C TRP A 16 -2.65 10.72 7.70
N MET A 17 -1.59 10.24 8.35
CA MET A 17 -1.28 10.60 9.73
C MET A 17 -1.03 12.10 9.87
N SER A 18 -0.22 12.67 8.96
CA SER A 18 0.12 14.09 8.97
C SER A 18 -1.11 14.97 8.76
N TYR A 19 -2.01 14.58 7.85
CA TYR A 19 -3.27 15.28 7.65
C TYR A 19 -4.17 15.19 8.89
N GLY A 20 -4.37 13.99 9.45
CA GLY A 20 -5.18 13.83 10.65
C GLY A 20 -4.65 14.64 11.83
N LEU A 21 -3.33 14.66 12.02
CA LEU A 21 -2.69 15.47 13.04
C LEU A 21 -2.86 16.97 12.79
N ALA A 22 -2.69 17.43 11.55
CA ALA A 22 -2.91 18.82 11.18
C ALA A 22 -4.35 19.27 11.48
N GLN A 23 -5.35 18.47 11.10
CA GLN A 23 -6.76 18.74 11.41
C GLN A 23 -7.00 18.83 12.92
N ARG A 24 -6.46 17.88 13.70
CA ARG A 24 -6.60 17.89 15.16
C ARG A 24 -5.95 19.11 15.83
N GLN A 25 -4.86 19.63 15.25
CA GLN A 25 -4.17 20.82 15.74
C GLN A 25 -4.69 22.14 15.15
N GLY A 26 -5.70 22.11 14.26
CA GLY A 26 -6.20 23.30 13.58
C GLY A 26 -5.19 23.92 12.61
N ARG A 27 -4.29 23.12 12.03
CA ARG A 27 -3.27 23.57 11.08
C ARG A 27 -3.74 23.37 9.64
N ALA A 28 -3.44 24.36 8.79
CA ALA A 28 -3.53 24.20 7.34
C ALA A 28 -2.58 23.10 6.85
N PHE A 29 -3.00 22.34 5.83
CA PHE A 29 -2.25 21.21 5.29
C PHE A 29 -1.94 21.43 3.81
N PHE A 30 -0.69 21.21 3.44
CA PHE A 30 -0.20 21.33 2.06
C PHE A 30 0.64 20.09 1.71
N ILE A 31 0.55 19.67 0.45
CA ILE A 31 1.32 18.54 -0.07
C ILE A 31 2.44 19.10 -0.95
N ASP A 32 3.67 18.75 -0.62
CA ASP A 32 4.84 18.91 -1.49
C ASP A 32 5.21 17.53 -2.06
N ASP A 33 4.98 17.33 -3.35
CA ASP A 33 5.25 16.11 -4.11
C ASP A 33 6.45 16.26 -5.06
N THR A 34 7.16 17.40 -5.02
CA THR A 34 8.26 17.72 -5.96
C THR A 34 9.36 16.67 -5.99
N ARG A 35 9.63 16.03 -4.84
CA ARG A 35 10.66 14.98 -4.68
C ARG A 35 10.06 13.63 -4.31
N TRP A 36 8.82 13.38 -4.68
CA TRP A 36 8.21 12.07 -4.45
C TRP A 36 8.68 11.07 -5.51
N PRO A 37 9.20 9.88 -5.13
CA PRO A 37 9.75 8.92 -6.10
C PRO A 37 8.75 8.38 -7.13
N TYR A 38 7.46 8.56 -6.89
CA TYR A 38 6.35 8.12 -7.73
C TYR A 38 5.77 9.25 -8.61
N GLY A 39 6.42 10.41 -8.68
CA GLY A 39 5.95 11.53 -9.51
C GLY A 39 5.00 12.45 -8.74
N ARG A 40 3.91 12.87 -9.36
CA ARG A 40 2.99 13.87 -8.77
C ARG A 40 1.81 13.22 -8.06
N TYR A 41 1.41 13.79 -6.93
CA TYR A 41 0.21 13.41 -6.18
C TYR A 41 -1.04 13.44 -7.06
N ALA A 42 -1.17 14.49 -7.89
CA ALA A 42 -2.29 14.66 -8.82
C ALA A 42 -2.36 13.58 -9.93
N THR A 43 -1.29 12.80 -10.15
CA THR A 43 -1.31 11.65 -11.07
C THR A 43 -2.23 10.52 -10.56
N TYR A 44 -2.47 10.47 -9.25
CA TYR A 44 -3.15 9.37 -8.58
C TYR A 44 -4.43 9.78 -7.86
N PHE A 45 -4.45 10.98 -7.27
CA PHE A 45 -5.47 11.39 -6.32
C PHE A 45 -6.08 12.73 -6.66
N ALA A 46 -7.33 12.91 -6.26
CA ALA A 46 -7.99 14.20 -6.27
C ALA A 46 -7.23 15.19 -5.34
N PRO A 47 -7.23 16.49 -5.67
CA PRO A 47 -6.57 17.49 -4.84
C PRO A 47 -7.10 17.46 -3.40
N PRO A 48 -6.24 17.70 -2.39
CA PRO A 48 -6.65 17.74 -1.00
C PRO A 48 -7.69 18.85 -0.76
N PRO A 49 -8.50 18.76 0.32
CA PRO A 49 -9.40 19.83 0.71
C PRO A 49 -8.66 21.17 0.86
N SER A 50 -9.23 22.24 0.30
CA SER A 50 -8.60 23.56 0.33
C SER A 50 -8.50 24.09 1.76
N PRO A 51 -7.30 24.50 2.23
CA PRO A 51 -7.14 25.05 3.57
C PRO A 51 -7.60 26.52 3.69
N GLY A 52 -8.05 27.16 2.61
CA GLY A 52 -8.51 28.56 2.63
C GLY A 52 -7.38 29.59 2.80
N CYS A 53 -6.11 29.17 2.69
CA CYS A 53 -4.95 30.04 2.76
C CYS A 53 -3.85 29.59 1.78
N ALA A 54 -2.92 30.49 1.48
CA ALA A 54 -1.77 30.19 0.63
C ALA A 54 -0.73 29.33 1.39
N PRO A 55 0.10 28.55 0.67
CA PRO A 55 1.21 27.83 1.28
C PRO A 55 2.22 28.82 1.91
N PRO A 56 2.85 28.45 3.03
CA PRO A 56 3.84 29.30 3.67
C PRO A 56 5.09 29.50 2.80
N PRO A 57 5.75 30.66 2.88
CA PRO A 57 7.03 30.88 2.19
C PRO A 57 8.09 29.86 2.65
N PRO A 58 8.96 29.36 1.75
CA PRO A 58 9.92 28.30 2.08
C PRO A 58 10.84 28.64 3.27
N HIS A 59 11.24 29.92 3.42
CA HIS A 59 12.11 30.37 4.51
C HIS A 59 11.44 30.35 5.90
N GLN A 60 10.11 30.18 5.97
CA GLN A 60 9.36 30.11 7.23
C GLN A 60 9.02 28.66 7.62
N VAL A 61 9.33 27.71 6.75
CA VAL A 61 9.02 26.29 6.92
C VAL A 61 10.21 25.62 7.62
N LEU A 62 9.98 25.08 8.81
CA LEU A 62 11.03 24.45 9.61
C LEU A 62 10.79 22.95 9.77
N PRO A 63 11.83 22.11 9.67
CA PRO A 63 11.72 20.66 9.87
C PRO A 63 11.52 20.25 11.34
N CYS A 64 11.91 21.10 12.29
CA CYS A 64 11.82 20.94 13.74
C CYS A 64 11.64 22.34 14.35
N ALA A 65 10.95 22.62 15.46
CA ALA A 65 10.24 21.81 16.46
C ALA A 65 8.71 21.79 16.25
N HIS A 66 7.98 20.98 17.02
CA HIS A 66 6.50 20.90 16.98
C HIS A 66 5.79 22.25 17.19
N ALA A 67 6.42 23.18 17.92
CA ALA A 67 5.90 24.53 18.15
C ALA A 67 6.05 25.46 16.93
N ALA A 68 6.71 25.02 15.86
CA ALA A 68 6.85 25.82 14.64
C ALA A 68 5.48 26.19 14.07
N ARG A 69 5.38 27.43 13.55
CA ARG A 69 4.17 27.91 12.87
C ARG A 69 3.91 27.12 11.59
N HIS A 70 4.96 26.88 10.82
CA HIS A 70 4.93 26.08 9.59
C HIS A 70 5.89 24.90 9.74
N LEU A 71 5.32 23.70 9.84
CA LEU A 71 6.05 22.47 10.09
C LEU A 71 6.22 21.70 8.79
N LEU A 72 7.45 21.28 8.50
CA LEU A 72 7.75 20.37 7.38
C LEU A 72 7.80 18.92 7.86
N VAL A 73 6.91 18.09 7.32
CA VAL A 73 6.90 16.65 7.58
C VAL A 73 7.37 15.89 6.34
N THR A 74 8.52 15.24 6.45
CA THR A 74 9.10 14.32 5.46
C THR A 74 9.47 12.99 6.13
N ALA A 75 9.91 12.00 5.36
CA ALA A 75 10.43 10.77 5.93
C ALA A 75 11.58 11.00 6.94
N ALA A 76 12.44 12.00 6.67
CA ALA A 76 13.56 12.35 7.53
C ALA A 76 13.13 13.04 8.84
N THR A 77 12.05 13.82 8.83
CA THR A 77 11.54 14.52 10.03
C THR A 77 10.48 13.74 10.80
N ALA A 78 9.91 12.70 10.19
CA ALA A 78 8.90 11.84 10.79
C ALA A 78 9.28 11.28 12.18
N PRO A 79 10.53 10.87 12.48
CA PRO A 79 10.90 10.43 13.83
C PRO A 79 10.79 11.51 14.92
N TRP A 80 10.89 12.79 14.54
CA TRP A 80 10.68 13.92 15.45
C TRP A 80 9.21 14.26 15.57
N THR A 81 8.48 14.22 14.45
CA THR A 81 7.03 14.51 14.41
C THR A 81 6.22 13.43 15.13
N PHE A 82 6.48 12.16 14.82
CA PHE A 82 5.79 10.98 15.33
C PHE A 82 6.67 10.19 16.31
N GLY A 83 7.47 10.91 17.10
CA GLY A 83 8.37 10.35 18.11
C GLY A 83 7.69 10.17 19.47
N ARG A 84 8.50 10.14 20.54
CA ARG A 84 8.02 9.85 21.91
C ARG A 84 6.89 10.77 22.38
N SER A 85 7.00 12.08 22.13
CA SER A 85 5.96 13.03 22.55
C SER A 85 4.61 12.76 21.89
N PHE A 86 4.62 12.31 20.63
CA PHE A 86 3.43 11.86 19.94
C PHE A 86 2.91 10.55 20.54
N ASP A 87 3.80 9.60 20.80
CA ASP A 87 3.40 8.32 21.41
C ASP A 87 2.78 8.51 22.81
N ASP A 88 3.33 9.41 23.61
CA ASP A 88 2.83 9.72 24.96
C ASP A 88 1.41 10.32 24.94
N GLU A 89 1.09 11.13 23.91
CA GLU A 89 -0.24 11.73 23.75
C GLU A 89 -1.24 10.76 23.10
N PHE A 90 -0.83 10.04 22.06
CA PHE A 90 -1.74 9.33 21.16
C PHE A 90 -1.78 7.81 21.36
N THR A 91 -0.82 7.23 22.08
CA THR A 91 -0.87 5.80 22.42
C THR A 91 -1.33 5.60 23.86
N ARG A 92 -1.93 4.43 24.13
CA ARG A 92 -2.42 4.06 25.46
C ARG A 92 -1.66 2.83 25.97
N PRO A 93 -0.55 2.99 26.71
CA PRO A 93 0.30 1.87 27.14
C PRO A 93 -0.43 0.80 27.97
N ARG A 94 -1.50 1.19 28.67
CA ARG A 94 -2.32 0.27 29.49
C ARG A 94 -3.25 -0.63 28.65
N ARG A 95 -3.52 -0.28 27.40
CA ARG A 95 -4.35 -1.07 26.47
C ARG A 95 -3.47 -2.06 25.72
N ARG A 96 -4.05 -3.20 25.33
CA ARG A 96 -3.34 -4.27 24.61
C ARG A 96 -3.81 -4.35 23.16
N GLY A 97 -2.96 -4.92 22.29
CA GLY A 97 -3.29 -5.12 20.88
C GLY A 97 -3.58 -3.80 20.17
N SER A 98 -4.54 -3.82 19.23
CA SER A 98 -4.88 -2.65 18.41
C SER A 98 -5.40 -1.47 19.23
N GLU A 99 -6.09 -1.72 20.35
CA GLU A 99 -6.64 -0.68 21.25
C GLU A 99 -5.58 0.30 21.79
N ARG A 100 -4.31 -0.13 21.88
CA ARG A 100 -3.19 0.75 22.22
C ARG A 100 -3.06 1.93 21.24
N HIS A 101 -3.36 1.69 19.97
CA HIS A 101 -3.18 2.64 18.86
C HIS A 101 -4.50 3.25 18.37
N ARG A 102 -5.59 3.18 19.16
CA ARG A 102 -6.91 3.68 18.70
C ARG A 102 -6.89 5.14 18.25
N ALA A 103 -6.30 6.05 19.02
CA ALA A 103 -6.27 7.47 18.64
C ALA A 103 -5.40 7.71 17.40
N VAL A 104 -4.28 6.98 17.27
CA VAL A 104 -3.41 6.98 16.09
C VAL A 104 -4.16 6.46 14.85
N TYR A 105 -5.00 5.43 15.03
CA TYR A 105 -5.86 4.90 13.98
C TYR A 105 -6.86 5.97 13.51
N ASP A 106 -7.52 6.67 14.43
CA ASP A 106 -8.51 7.70 14.12
C ASP A 106 -7.90 8.86 13.31
N LEU A 107 -6.68 9.29 13.64
CA LEU A 107 -5.94 10.27 12.84
C LEU A 107 -5.70 9.76 11.41
N THR A 108 -5.16 8.54 11.29
CA THR A 108 -4.89 7.93 9.98
C THR A 108 -6.16 7.77 9.16
N ARG A 109 -7.26 7.35 9.78
CA ARG A 109 -8.55 7.17 9.12
C ARG A 109 -9.12 8.49 8.61
N THR A 110 -8.96 9.56 9.38
CA THR A 110 -9.36 10.92 8.97
C THR A 110 -8.59 11.34 7.70
N GLY A 111 -7.28 11.12 7.68
CA GLY A 111 -6.46 11.39 6.50
C GLY A 111 -6.82 10.54 5.28
N TYR A 112 -7.06 9.25 5.48
CA TYR A 112 -7.54 8.35 4.43
C TYR A 112 -8.85 8.87 3.81
N GLN A 113 -9.86 9.16 4.63
CA GLN A 113 -11.17 9.61 4.13
C GLN A 113 -11.11 10.94 3.38
N ALA A 114 -10.23 11.86 3.80
CA ALA A 114 -10.10 13.17 3.19
C ALA A 114 -9.26 13.17 1.90
N LEU A 115 -8.17 12.38 1.87
CA LEU A 115 -7.16 12.43 0.81
C LEU A 115 -7.30 11.28 -0.20
N PHE A 116 -8.01 10.21 0.16
CA PHE A 116 -8.01 8.98 -0.61
C PHE A 116 -9.45 8.54 -0.90
N GLN A 117 -9.92 8.91 -2.07
CA GLN A 117 -11.21 8.47 -2.61
C GLN A 117 -10.94 7.55 -3.78
N ILE A 118 -11.19 6.25 -3.60
CA ILE A 118 -11.19 5.29 -4.70
C ILE A 118 -12.64 5.00 -5.09
N ALA A 119 -12.94 5.17 -6.37
CA ALA A 119 -14.29 5.13 -6.93
C ALA A 119 -14.77 3.73 -7.33
N THR A 120 -14.45 2.68 -6.57
CA THR A 120 -14.61 1.30 -7.08
C THR A 120 -15.55 0.40 -6.30
N LYS A 121 -16.45 0.86 -5.41
CA LYS A 121 -17.28 -0.05 -4.60
C LYS A 121 -17.91 -1.18 -5.44
N THR A 122 -17.29 -2.34 -5.40
CA THR A 122 -17.80 -3.56 -6.00
C THR A 122 -18.83 -4.11 -5.02
N SER A 123 -20.08 -4.25 -5.45
CA SER A 123 -21.17 -4.77 -4.61
C SER A 123 -21.03 -6.26 -4.27
N ARG A 124 -19.90 -6.91 -4.65
CA ARG A 124 -19.67 -8.34 -4.48
C ARG A 124 -18.79 -8.63 -3.28
N ARG A 125 -19.33 -9.44 -2.38
CA ARG A 125 -18.62 -9.98 -1.22
C ARG A 125 -17.40 -10.79 -1.65
N HIS A 126 -16.27 -10.55 -1.01
CA HIS A 126 -15.02 -11.26 -1.27
C HIS A 126 -14.08 -11.18 -0.05
N VAL A 127 -13.16 -12.13 0.05
CA VAL A 127 -12.05 -12.07 1.01
C VAL A 127 -10.82 -11.57 0.26
N GLY A 128 -10.09 -10.63 0.86
CA GLY A 128 -8.82 -10.16 0.33
C GLY A 128 -7.64 -10.90 0.96
N MET A 129 -6.59 -11.11 0.19
CA MET A 129 -5.32 -11.64 0.66
C MET A 129 -4.18 -10.81 0.08
N GLN A 130 -3.28 -10.35 0.94
CA GLN A 130 -2.08 -9.62 0.52
C GLN A 130 -0.85 -10.39 0.98
N ILE A 131 -0.05 -10.85 0.03
CA ILE A 131 1.21 -11.54 0.29
C ILE A 131 2.35 -10.65 -0.18
N ARG A 132 3.39 -10.56 0.65
CA ARG A 132 4.60 -9.80 0.35
C ARG A 132 5.81 -10.74 0.42
N ARG A 133 6.52 -10.92 -0.71
CA ARG A 133 7.71 -11.79 -0.82
C ARG A 133 8.96 -11.11 -1.38
N GLY A 134 8.93 -9.84 -1.78
CA GLY A 134 10.14 -9.12 -2.18
C GLY A 134 11.04 -8.78 -0.99
N ASP A 135 11.61 -7.58 -0.97
CA ASP A 135 12.61 -7.14 0.05
C ASP A 135 12.11 -7.00 1.52
N LEU A 136 10.89 -7.40 1.84
CA LEU A 136 10.33 -7.29 3.19
C LEU A 136 10.18 -8.65 3.85
N HIS A 137 10.73 -8.76 5.05
CA HIS A 137 10.63 -9.95 5.87
C HIS A 137 9.65 -9.77 7.05
N PRO A 138 9.06 -10.87 7.54
CA PRO A 138 8.21 -10.89 8.73
C PRO A 138 8.91 -10.37 9.97
N ARG A 139 8.13 -9.90 10.94
CA ARG A 139 8.64 -9.43 12.24
C ARG A 139 8.82 -10.57 13.24
N GLU A 140 8.16 -11.70 13.03
CA GLU A 140 8.38 -12.90 13.82
C GLU A 140 9.83 -13.36 13.67
N TYR A 141 10.51 -13.54 14.81
CA TYR A 141 11.94 -13.84 14.86
C TYR A 141 12.32 -15.06 14.01
N GLN A 142 11.50 -16.12 14.05
CA GLN A 142 11.74 -17.38 13.34
C GLN A 142 11.77 -17.22 11.82
N PHE A 143 11.05 -16.23 11.29
CA PHE A 143 10.97 -15.96 9.86
C PHE A 143 11.65 -14.63 9.49
N SER A 144 12.39 -14.00 10.41
CA SER A 144 12.98 -12.67 10.19
C SER A 144 14.00 -12.59 9.04
N ARG A 145 14.47 -13.76 8.55
CA ARG A 145 15.37 -13.92 7.41
C ARG A 145 14.77 -14.75 6.27
N ASP A 146 13.47 -14.99 6.33
CA ASP A 146 12.73 -15.80 5.36
C ASP A 146 11.35 -15.17 5.14
N TYR A 147 10.44 -15.88 4.48
CA TYR A 147 9.05 -15.51 4.32
C TYR A 147 8.14 -16.33 5.24
N LEU A 148 6.94 -15.80 5.50
CA LEU A 148 5.93 -16.60 6.18
C LEU A 148 5.46 -17.75 5.26
N PRO A 149 5.23 -18.96 5.81
CA PRO A 149 4.66 -20.07 5.07
C PRO A 149 3.29 -19.70 4.45
N LEU A 150 3.04 -20.13 3.20
CA LEU A 150 1.81 -19.82 2.47
C LEU A 150 0.57 -20.41 3.16
N GLU A 151 0.76 -21.54 3.82
CA GLU A 151 -0.27 -22.26 4.58
C GLU A 151 -0.85 -21.41 5.70
N ARG A 152 -0.07 -20.50 6.29
CA ARG A 152 -0.56 -19.57 7.31
C ARG A 152 -1.58 -18.60 6.72
N TYR A 153 -1.27 -18.02 5.56
CA TYR A 153 -2.21 -17.16 4.84
C TYR A 153 -3.46 -17.93 4.43
N ALA A 154 -3.29 -19.11 3.82
CA ALA A 154 -4.40 -19.94 3.37
C ALA A 154 -5.32 -20.39 4.52
N THR A 155 -4.75 -20.79 5.65
CA THR A 155 -5.52 -21.18 6.84
C THR A 155 -6.29 -20.00 7.43
N ALA A 156 -5.66 -18.83 7.51
CA ALA A 156 -6.33 -17.60 7.94
C ALA A 156 -7.45 -17.19 6.97
N ALA A 157 -7.24 -17.33 5.66
CA ALA A 157 -8.22 -17.00 4.63
C ALA A 157 -9.44 -17.93 4.68
N ARG A 158 -9.22 -19.24 4.83
CA ARG A 158 -10.30 -20.23 5.05
C ARG A 158 -11.09 -19.91 6.30
N SER A 159 -10.41 -19.70 7.43
CA SER A 159 -11.05 -19.36 8.69
C SER A 159 -11.88 -18.07 8.60
N LEU A 160 -11.35 -17.04 7.94
CA LEU A 160 -12.05 -15.78 7.71
C LEU A 160 -13.27 -15.95 6.80
N SER A 161 -13.12 -16.69 5.69
CA SER A 161 -14.23 -17.00 4.77
C SER A 161 -15.37 -17.71 5.49
N THR A 162 -15.08 -18.74 6.29
CA THR A 162 -16.09 -19.44 7.10
C THR A 162 -16.79 -18.51 8.10
N ARG A 163 -16.07 -17.59 8.76
CA ARG A 163 -16.69 -16.62 9.68
C ARG A 163 -17.61 -15.62 8.97
N LEU A 164 -17.31 -15.29 7.73
CA LEU A 164 -18.07 -14.33 6.93
C LEU A 164 -19.27 -14.96 6.21
N GLN A 165 -19.35 -16.29 6.13
CA GLN A 165 -20.51 -16.98 5.59
C GLN A 165 -21.74 -16.71 6.45
N PRO A 166 -22.92 -16.45 5.84
CA PRO A 166 -24.16 -16.31 6.59
C PRO A 166 -24.48 -17.61 7.34
N ARG A 167 -25.18 -17.48 8.48
CA ARG A 167 -25.57 -18.65 9.29
C ARG A 167 -26.44 -19.61 8.46
N PRO A 168 -26.30 -20.94 8.68
CA PRO A 168 -27.00 -21.96 7.89
C PRO A 168 -28.53 -21.81 7.95
N ASP A 169 -29.09 -21.29 9.05
CA ASP A 169 -30.54 -21.10 9.25
C ASP A 169 -31.20 -20.11 8.25
N HIS A 170 -30.41 -19.31 7.53
CA HIS A 170 -30.90 -18.32 6.56
C HIS A 170 -30.28 -18.48 5.15
N SER A 171 -29.55 -19.57 4.93
CA SER A 171 -28.81 -19.77 3.69
C SER A 171 -29.57 -20.74 2.77
N PRO A 172 -29.97 -20.34 1.55
CA PRO A 172 -30.52 -21.29 0.59
C PRO A 172 -29.48 -22.37 0.26
N PRO A 173 -29.88 -23.63 0.02
CA PRO A 173 -28.95 -24.67 -0.38
C PRO A 173 -28.24 -24.27 -1.68
N GLY A 174 -26.90 -24.25 -1.68
CA GLY A 174 -26.07 -23.93 -2.85
C GLY A 174 -25.39 -22.56 -2.88
N VAL A 175 -25.22 -21.85 -1.75
CA VAL A 175 -24.45 -20.60 -1.70
C VAL A 175 -23.00 -20.86 -2.15
N ALA A 176 -22.61 -20.26 -3.27
CA ALA A 176 -21.25 -20.33 -3.78
C ALA A 176 -20.24 -19.76 -2.76
N PRO A 177 -19.04 -20.37 -2.62
CA PRO A 177 -18.03 -19.88 -1.69
C PRO A 177 -17.64 -18.43 -2.03
N ILE A 178 -17.42 -17.63 -0.99
CA ILE A 178 -16.95 -16.25 -1.13
C ILE A 178 -15.58 -16.29 -1.83
N PRO A 179 -15.40 -15.60 -2.97
CA PRO A 179 -14.15 -15.64 -3.71
C PRO A 179 -13.01 -15.00 -2.91
N LEU A 180 -11.80 -15.56 -3.06
CA LEU A 180 -10.58 -15.01 -2.48
C LEU A 180 -9.81 -14.24 -3.57
N LEU A 181 -9.60 -12.95 -3.35
CA LEU A 181 -8.78 -12.11 -4.23
C LEU A 181 -7.38 -11.93 -3.63
N LEU A 182 -6.34 -12.27 -4.39
CA LEU A 182 -4.94 -12.16 -3.97
C LEU A 182 -4.23 -11.03 -4.69
N ALA A 183 -3.57 -10.16 -3.92
CA ALA A 183 -2.51 -9.28 -4.40
C ALA A 183 -1.16 -9.75 -3.86
N SER A 184 -0.22 -9.97 -4.76
CA SER A 184 1.16 -10.34 -4.44
C SER A 184 2.09 -9.51 -5.30
N ASP A 185 3.23 -9.13 -4.74
CA ASP A 185 4.31 -8.53 -5.52
C ASP A 185 5.12 -9.58 -6.28
N ASP A 186 5.05 -10.83 -5.84
CA ASP A 186 5.69 -12.01 -6.43
C ASP A 186 4.65 -12.79 -7.26
N PRO A 187 4.83 -12.89 -8.59
CA PRO A 187 3.87 -13.53 -9.49
C PRO A 187 3.76 -15.04 -9.27
N ASP A 188 4.81 -15.70 -8.78
CA ASP A 188 4.85 -17.16 -8.63
C ASP A 188 3.96 -17.63 -7.47
N VAL A 189 3.61 -16.72 -6.54
CA VAL A 189 2.71 -17.03 -5.43
C VAL A 189 1.33 -17.47 -5.91
N LEU A 190 0.85 -16.94 -7.04
CA LEU A 190 -0.47 -17.29 -7.60
C LEU A 190 -0.54 -18.73 -8.11
N THR A 191 0.59 -19.27 -8.55
CA THR A 191 0.70 -20.62 -9.12
C THR A 191 1.35 -21.62 -8.14
N ALA A 192 1.76 -21.15 -6.96
CA ALA A 192 2.44 -21.96 -5.95
C ALA A 192 1.57 -23.15 -5.49
N PRO A 193 2.05 -24.40 -5.63
CA PRO A 193 1.26 -25.59 -5.31
C PRO A 193 0.87 -25.64 -3.83
N ASP A 194 1.78 -25.26 -2.94
CA ASP A 194 1.57 -25.23 -1.49
C ASP A 194 0.40 -24.31 -1.10
N LEU A 195 0.29 -23.14 -1.75
CA LEU A 195 -0.81 -22.20 -1.52
C LEU A 195 -2.13 -22.78 -2.05
N LEU A 196 -2.14 -23.27 -3.29
CA LEU A 196 -3.35 -23.81 -3.93
C LEU A 196 -3.89 -25.02 -3.16
N GLN A 197 -3.01 -25.91 -2.71
CA GLN A 197 -3.38 -27.05 -1.88
C GLN A 197 -3.96 -26.59 -0.54
N ALA A 198 -3.32 -25.62 0.13
CA ALA A 198 -3.78 -25.13 1.42
C ALA A 198 -5.08 -24.31 1.35
N LEU A 199 -5.42 -23.73 0.19
CA LEU A 199 -6.63 -22.96 -0.04
C LEU A 199 -7.86 -23.80 -0.35
N THR A 200 -7.69 -25.03 -0.85
CA THR A 200 -8.80 -25.91 -1.24
C THR A 200 -9.83 -26.03 -0.08
N PRO A 201 -11.14 -25.78 -0.31
CA PRO A 201 -11.83 -25.60 -1.60
C PRO A 201 -12.08 -24.13 -2.03
N LEU A 202 -11.41 -23.13 -1.46
CA LEU A 202 -11.63 -21.73 -1.82
C LEU A 202 -11.13 -21.41 -3.25
N PRO A 203 -11.96 -20.79 -4.11
CA PRO A 203 -11.50 -20.31 -5.40
C PRO A 203 -10.60 -19.08 -5.23
N LEU A 204 -9.36 -19.20 -5.72
CA LEU A 204 -8.37 -18.13 -5.77
C LEU A 204 -8.49 -17.36 -7.10
N GLN A 205 -8.53 -16.05 -7.02
CA GLN A 205 -8.44 -15.15 -8.17
C GLN A 205 -7.41 -14.07 -7.87
N GLU A 206 -6.62 -13.65 -8.86
CA GLU A 206 -5.76 -12.49 -8.72
C GLU A 206 -6.61 -11.21 -8.65
N ALA A 207 -6.20 -10.26 -7.80
CA ALA A 207 -6.91 -9.00 -7.63
C ALA A 207 -6.97 -8.22 -8.95
N GLN A 208 -5.85 -8.12 -9.67
CA GLN A 208 -5.73 -7.29 -10.87
C GLN A 208 -6.51 -7.80 -12.08
N THR A 209 -6.79 -9.11 -12.19
CA THR A 209 -7.36 -9.72 -13.42
C THR A 209 -8.71 -9.12 -13.86
N ARG A 210 -9.46 -8.46 -12.96
CA ARG A 210 -10.75 -7.83 -13.28
C ARG A 210 -10.62 -6.43 -13.91
N ILE A 211 -9.50 -5.73 -13.71
CA ILE A 211 -9.31 -4.34 -14.17
C ILE A 211 -8.35 -4.26 -15.35
N THR A 212 -7.44 -5.25 -15.53
CA THR A 212 -6.46 -5.29 -16.63
C THR A 212 -7.08 -5.29 -18.03
N LEU A 213 -8.28 -5.85 -18.22
CA LEU A 213 -8.94 -5.88 -19.53
C LEU A 213 -9.43 -4.49 -19.98
N ALA A 214 -9.84 -3.64 -19.04
CA ALA A 214 -10.27 -2.27 -19.35
C ALA A 214 -9.07 -1.32 -19.48
N THR A 215 -8.03 -1.49 -18.65
CA THR A 215 -6.86 -0.62 -18.67
C THR A 215 -5.88 -0.97 -19.79
N LYS A 216 -5.70 -2.25 -20.17
CA LYS A 216 -4.84 -2.66 -21.28
C LYS A 216 -5.31 -2.10 -22.62
N ALA A 217 -6.61 -2.19 -22.93
CA ALA A 217 -7.17 -1.58 -24.14
C ALA A 217 -6.95 -0.06 -24.18
N THR A 218 -7.03 0.59 -23.01
CA THR A 218 -6.79 2.04 -22.88
C THR A 218 -5.29 2.39 -22.95
N LEU A 219 -4.40 1.52 -22.46
CA LEU A 219 -2.94 1.65 -22.54
C LEU A 219 -2.41 1.41 -23.95
N ASP A 220 -2.95 0.41 -24.66
CA ASP A 220 -2.64 0.12 -26.07
C ASP A 220 -3.09 1.29 -26.99
N LEU A 221 -4.15 2.02 -26.61
CA LEU A 221 -4.61 3.23 -27.28
C LEU A 221 -3.76 4.48 -26.93
N ALA A 222 -3.20 4.55 -25.73
CA ALA A 222 -2.41 5.68 -25.25
C ALA A 222 -0.93 5.64 -25.70
N SER A 223 -0.39 4.43 -25.96
CA SER A 223 0.95 4.21 -26.49
C SER A 223 0.91 3.16 -27.60
N PRO A 224 0.64 3.56 -28.86
CA PRO A 224 0.71 2.63 -29.98
C PRO A 224 2.15 2.11 -30.11
N ILE A 225 2.27 0.78 -30.19
CA ILE A 225 3.52 0.04 -30.35
C ILE A 225 4.34 0.67 -31.48
N ARG A 226 5.48 1.29 -31.15
CA ARG A 226 6.47 1.70 -32.14
C ARG A 226 7.69 0.78 -32.02
N PRO A 227 7.99 -0.03 -33.05
CA PRO A 227 9.25 -0.76 -33.07
C PRO A 227 10.39 0.27 -33.09
N VAL A 228 11.24 0.26 -32.07
CA VAL A 228 12.46 1.08 -32.03
C VAL A 228 13.54 0.33 -32.83
N PRO A 229 13.96 0.81 -34.01
CA PRO A 229 15.05 0.19 -34.74
C PRO A 229 16.36 0.48 -34.02
N VAL A 230 17.16 -0.55 -33.73
CA VAL A 230 18.53 -0.36 -33.28
C VAL A 230 19.39 -0.02 -34.51
N PRO A 231 20.12 1.11 -34.54
CA PRO A 231 20.98 1.44 -35.68
C PRO A 231 22.03 0.35 -35.87
N GLY A 232 22.01 -0.33 -37.04
CA GLY A 232 23.02 -1.30 -37.42
C GLY A 232 22.74 -2.78 -37.13
N SER A 233 21.53 -3.15 -36.68
CA SER A 233 21.15 -4.58 -36.57
C SER A 233 19.85 -4.88 -37.31
N ALA A 234 19.82 -5.99 -38.08
CA ALA A 234 18.60 -6.51 -38.72
C ALA A 234 17.58 -7.11 -37.74
N TYR A 235 17.87 -7.09 -36.44
CA TYR A 235 17.02 -7.60 -35.38
C TYR A 235 16.16 -6.47 -34.80
N THR A 236 14.84 -6.60 -34.92
CA THR A 236 13.90 -5.80 -34.12
C THR A 236 13.85 -6.44 -32.74
N LYS A 237 14.40 -5.77 -31.71
CA LYS A 237 14.25 -6.24 -30.34
C LYS A 237 12.79 -6.04 -29.93
N TYR A 238 11.97 -7.08 -30.10
CA TYR A 238 10.66 -7.16 -29.47
C TYR A 238 10.90 -7.29 -27.96
N ILE A 239 10.93 -6.16 -27.26
CA ILE A 239 10.63 -6.14 -25.84
C ILE A 239 9.14 -5.79 -25.78
N PRO A 240 8.25 -6.74 -25.46
CA PRO A 240 6.92 -6.33 -25.04
C PRO A 240 7.14 -5.46 -23.80
N GLU A 241 6.72 -4.19 -23.83
CA GLU A 241 6.79 -3.29 -22.66
C GLU A 241 5.92 -3.75 -21.48
N ASN A 242 5.29 -4.93 -21.59
CA ASN A 242 4.61 -5.67 -20.53
C ASN A 242 5.29 -7.03 -20.19
N SER A 243 6.53 -7.26 -20.59
CA SER A 243 7.27 -8.48 -20.29
C SER A 243 8.47 -8.21 -19.40
N GLY A 244 8.40 -8.71 -18.16
CA GLY A 244 9.57 -8.83 -17.28
C GLY A 244 9.43 -8.12 -15.94
N TRP A 245 8.45 -8.55 -15.13
CA TRP A 245 8.45 -8.32 -13.68
C TRP A 245 8.23 -9.67 -13.01
N GLU A 246 9.24 -10.54 -13.06
CA GLU A 246 9.19 -11.94 -12.58
C GLU A 246 9.74 -12.12 -11.14
N GLY A 247 9.97 -11.05 -10.38
CA GLY A 247 10.84 -11.14 -9.18
C GLY A 247 10.24 -10.87 -7.80
N GLY A 248 9.06 -10.26 -7.67
CA GLY A 248 8.75 -9.53 -6.43
C GLY A 248 9.12 -8.04 -6.54
N PHE A 249 8.51 -7.18 -5.72
CA PHE A 249 8.90 -5.76 -5.67
C PHE A 249 10.14 -5.58 -4.78
N TYR A 250 11.20 -4.98 -5.33
CA TYR A 250 12.41 -4.62 -4.55
C TYR A 250 12.65 -3.12 -4.67
N SER A 251 12.81 -2.46 -3.53
CA SER A 251 13.07 -1.01 -3.46
C SER A 251 14.28 -0.58 -4.30
N ARG A 252 15.36 -1.36 -4.28
CA ARG A 252 16.56 -1.10 -5.10
C ARG A 252 16.27 -1.15 -6.59
N LEU A 253 15.48 -2.13 -7.03
CA LEU A 253 15.09 -2.24 -8.44
C LEU A 253 14.22 -1.05 -8.84
N PHE A 254 13.25 -0.67 -8.01
CA PHE A 254 12.42 0.51 -8.25
C PHE A 254 13.27 1.79 -8.43
N PHE A 255 14.22 2.04 -7.53
CA PHE A 255 15.11 3.20 -7.65
C PHE A 255 16.06 3.12 -8.85
N SER A 256 16.42 1.91 -9.31
CA SER A 256 17.22 1.73 -10.53
C SER A 256 16.49 2.15 -11.81
N ILE A 257 15.16 2.19 -11.81
CA ILE A 257 14.36 2.66 -12.94
C ILE A 257 14.68 4.14 -13.16
N GLY A 258 15.42 4.45 -14.23
CA GLY A 258 15.86 5.80 -14.57
C GLY A 258 17.23 6.21 -14.03
N GLN A 259 17.97 5.32 -13.37
CA GLN A 259 19.37 5.58 -13.01
C GLN A 259 20.30 5.18 -14.17
N THR A 260 21.00 6.16 -14.75
CA THR A 260 22.11 5.89 -15.67
C THR A 260 23.38 5.56 -14.87
N ALA A 261 23.55 4.28 -14.55
CA ALA A 261 24.84 3.62 -14.27
C ALA A 261 25.81 4.23 -13.22
N ARG A 262 25.36 5.05 -12.25
CA ARG A 262 26.21 5.46 -11.11
C ARG A 262 25.52 5.23 -9.76
N PRO A 263 25.95 4.23 -8.97
CA PRO A 263 25.29 3.85 -7.71
C PRO A 263 25.54 4.80 -6.52
N HIS A 264 26.14 5.97 -6.74
CA HIS A 264 26.52 6.93 -5.67
C HIS A 264 26.30 8.42 -6.00
N ALA A 265 25.52 8.76 -7.04
CA ALA A 265 25.17 10.17 -7.25
C ALA A 265 24.08 10.59 -6.24
N ALA A 266 24.42 11.60 -5.44
CA ALA A 266 23.54 12.22 -4.46
C ALA A 266 22.21 12.66 -5.08
N SER A 267 21.15 12.54 -4.29
CA SER A 267 19.83 13.18 -4.40
C SER A 267 19.82 14.44 -5.28
N GLY A 268 19.39 14.33 -6.54
CA GLY A 268 19.25 15.51 -7.40
C GLY A 268 19.24 15.26 -8.91
N GLU A 269 19.60 14.06 -9.39
CA GLU A 269 19.48 13.75 -10.81
C GLU A 269 17.99 13.60 -11.20
N GLU A 270 17.53 14.47 -12.09
CA GLU A 270 16.16 14.42 -12.62
C GLU A 270 15.96 13.08 -13.33
N VAL A 271 15.04 12.28 -12.80
CA VAL A 271 14.63 11.02 -13.42
C VAL A 271 14.01 11.35 -14.78
N SER A 272 14.50 10.70 -15.84
CA SER A 272 13.98 10.93 -17.19
C SER A 272 12.47 10.73 -17.26
N GLU A 273 11.78 11.51 -18.09
CA GLU A 273 10.32 11.42 -18.21
C GLU A 273 9.82 9.98 -18.50
N PRO A 274 10.45 9.18 -19.39
CA PRO A 274 10.05 7.79 -19.59
C PRO A 274 10.22 6.92 -18.33
N ALA A 275 11.30 7.11 -17.58
CA ALA A 275 11.52 6.38 -16.33
C ALA A 275 10.52 6.79 -15.24
N MET A 276 10.14 8.07 -15.17
CA MET A 276 9.10 8.53 -14.27
C MET A 276 7.75 7.90 -14.61
N ARG A 277 7.38 7.80 -15.89
CA ARG A 277 6.15 7.11 -16.32
C ARG A 277 6.13 5.63 -15.89
N LEU A 278 7.27 4.94 -15.97
CA LEU A 278 7.37 3.55 -15.49
C LEU A 278 7.17 3.45 -13.96
N ARG A 279 7.79 4.35 -13.19
CA ARG A 279 7.56 4.43 -11.73
C ARG A 279 6.10 4.75 -11.42
N GLU A 280 5.47 5.60 -12.23
CA GLU A 280 4.08 5.97 -12.07
C GLU A 280 3.15 4.75 -12.23
N LEU A 281 3.41 3.90 -13.24
CA LEU A 281 2.68 2.64 -13.48
C LEU A 281 2.79 1.66 -12.30
N VAL A 282 3.98 1.52 -11.70
CA VAL A 282 4.16 0.69 -10.49
C VAL A 282 3.28 1.20 -9.34
N GLY A 283 3.23 2.52 -9.13
CA GLY A 283 2.35 3.13 -8.14
C GLY A 283 0.86 2.90 -8.43
N ARG A 284 0.45 2.95 -9.72
CA ARG A 284 -0.95 2.69 -10.12
C ARG A 284 -1.37 1.26 -9.87
N ALA A 285 -0.52 0.28 -10.22
CA ALA A 285 -0.78 -1.13 -9.95
C ALA A 285 -0.98 -1.38 -8.44
N TYR A 286 -0.09 -0.82 -7.61
CA TYR A 286 -0.21 -0.89 -6.15
C TYR A 286 -1.54 -0.34 -5.62
N LEU A 287 -2.01 0.79 -6.18
CA LEU A 287 -3.27 1.39 -5.78
C LEU A 287 -4.49 0.57 -6.22
N ILE A 288 -4.42 -0.09 -7.37
CA ILE A 288 -5.47 -1.00 -7.85
C ILE A 288 -5.60 -2.19 -6.90
N ASP A 289 -4.48 -2.78 -6.46
CA ASP A 289 -4.51 -3.87 -5.48
C ASP A 289 -5.17 -3.42 -4.17
N LEU A 290 -4.78 -2.24 -3.67
CA LEU A 290 -5.39 -1.67 -2.46
C LEU A 290 -6.86 -1.35 -2.63
N ALA A 291 -7.28 -0.83 -3.79
CA ALA A 291 -8.67 -0.55 -4.12
C ALA A 291 -9.53 -1.80 -3.96
N ILE A 292 -9.08 -2.89 -4.57
CA ILE A 292 -9.80 -4.15 -4.61
C ILE A 292 -9.82 -4.78 -3.22
N LEU A 293 -8.65 -4.97 -2.61
CA LEU A 293 -8.57 -5.60 -1.30
C LEU A 293 -9.19 -4.76 -0.18
N GLY A 294 -9.20 -3.43 -0.31
CA GLY A 294 -9.79 -2.52 0.67
C GLY A 294 -11.32 -2.54 0.70
N GLU A 295 -11.95 -3.10 -0.33
CA GLU A 295 -13.40 -3.32 -0.41
C GLU A 295 -13.84 -4.70 0.07
N ALA A 296 -12.88 -5.58 0.40
CA ALA A 296 -13.17 -6.91 0.89
C ALA A 296 -13.97 -6.89 2.20
N ASP A 297 -14.76 -7.93 2.45
CA ASP A 297 -15.44 -8.13 3.73
C ASP A 297 -14.42 -8.34 4.87
N GLY A 298 -13.23 -8.85 4.54
CA GLY A 298 -12.07 -8.96 5.40
C GLY A 298 -10.80 -9.27 4.59
N VAL A 299 -9.64 -9.02 5.20
CA VAL A 299 -8.32 -9.18 4.59
C VAL A 299 -7.40 -10.02 5.46
N VAL A 300 -6.64 -10.90 4.82
CA VAL A 300 -5.51 -11.61 5.42
C VAL A 300 -4.20 -11.05 4.89
N CYS A 301 -3.30 -10.65 5.78
CA CYS A 301 -2.01 -10.06 5.38
C CYS A 301 -0.97 -10.14 6.51
N ALA A 302 0.26 -9.69 6.24
CA ALA A 302 1.31 -9.57 7.25
C ALA A 302 1.62 -8.09 7.57
N VAL A 303 1.58 -7.73 8.84
CA VAL A 303 1.74 -6.33 9.31
C VAL A 303 3.13 -5.73 9.04
N SER A 304 4.13 -6.57 8.75
CA SER A 304 5.43 -6.14 8.25
C SER A 304 5.29 -5.29 6.97
N CYS A 305 4.33 -5.62 6.12
CA CYS A 305 4.01 -4.88 4.90
C CYS A 305 3.17 -3.63 5.19
N ALA A 306 3.53 -2.51 4.56
CA ALA A 306 2.73 -1.29 4.64
C ALA A 306 1.35 -1.45 4.00
N ALA A 307 1.21 -2.27 2.95
CA ALA A 307 -0.07 -2.59 2.34
C ALA A 307 -1.05 -3.18 3.36
N CYS A 308 -0.59 -4.14 4.18
CA CYS A 308 -1.41 -4.73 5.24
C CYS A 308 -1.91 -3.68 6.24
N ARG A 309 -1.04 -2.75 6.66
CA ARG A 309 -1.40 -1.65 7.57
C ARG A 309 -2.39 -0.68 6.93
N VAL A 310 -2.19 -0.33 5.66
CA VAL A 310 -3.12 0.49 4.86
C VAL A 310 -4.48 -0.19 4.77
N LEU A 311 -4.55 -1.48 4.44
CA LEU A 311 -5.80 -2.23 4.36
C LEU A 311 -6.57 -2.24 5.68
N GLY A 312 -5.85 -2.32 6.81
CA GLY A 312 -6.46 -2.16 8.15
C GLY A 312 -7.11 -0.79 8.35
N VAL A 313 -6.55 0.28 7.77
CA VAL A 313 -7.20 1.60 7.75
C VAL A 313 -8.40 1.60 6.82
N MET A 314 -8.29 1.04 5.61
CA MET A 314 -9.34 1.04 4.59
C MET A 314 -10.60 0.30 5.03
N LEU A 315 -10.45 -0.87 5.67
CA LEU A 315 -11.56 -1.70 6.17
C LEU A 315 -12.33 -1.06 7.34
N GLY A 316 -11.73 -0.09 8.04
CA GLY A 316 -12.33 0.54 9.22
C GLY A 316 -12.00 -0.18 10.53
N TRP A 317 -12.20 0.53 11.64
CA TRP A 317 -11.78 0.07 12.97
C TRP A 317 -12.48 -1.22 13.40
N GLU A 318 -13.78 -1.33 13.14
CA GLU A 318 -14.56 -2.52 13.46
C GLU A 318 -13.94 -3.75 12.82
N ALA A 319 -13.44 -3.66 11.59
CA ALA A 319 -12.77 -4.78 10.93
C ALA A 319 -11.48 -5.21 11.66
N VAL A 320 -10.76 -4.25 12.25
CA VAL A 320 -9.54 -4.51 13.01
C VAL A 320 -9.85 -5.19 14.34
N VAL A 321 -10.92 -4.76 15.03
CA VAL A 321 -11.31 -5.33 16.33
C VAL A 321 -12.05 -6.66 16.20
N ASP A 322 -12.93 -6.79 15.20
CA ASP A 322 -13.71 -8.00 14.93
C ASP A 322 -12.88 -9.14 14.31
N GLY A 323 -11.59 -8.89 14.02
CA GLY A 323 -10.72 -9.88 13.38
C GLY A 323 -11.08 -10.17 11.92
N ARG A 324 -11.62 -9.17 11.21
CA ARG A 324 -11.77 -9.17 9.74
C ARG A 324 -10.50 -8.69 9.05
N TRP A 325 -9.68 -7.86 9.71
CA TRP A 325 -8.27 -7.65 9.35
C TRP A 325 -7.41 -8.65 10.12
N VAL A 326 -6.84 -9.64 9.43
CA VAL A 326 -6.13 -10.77 10.02
C VAL A 326 -4.64 -10.67 9.73
N ASN A 327 -3.85 -10.38 10.78
CA ASN A 327 -2.40 -10.38 10.73
C ASN A 327 -1.83 -11.79 10.98
N VAL A 328 -1.11 -12.36 10.00
CA VAL A 328 -0.52 -13.72 10.09
C VAL A 328 0.96 -13.74 10.50
N ASP A 329 1.55 -12.59 10.79
CA ASP A 329 2.91 -12.42 11.31
C ASP A 329 2.94 -12.71 12.83
N ASP A 330 3.57 -11.87 13.64
CA ASP A 330 3.79 -12.11 15.09
C ASP A 330 2.59 -11.78 16.01
N ARG A 331 1.36 -11.85 15.51
CA ARG A 331 0.10 -11.59 16.25
C ARG A 331 -0.02 -10.19 16.89
N ARG A 332 0.85 -9.23 16.55
CA ARG A 332 0.69 -7.86 17.05
C ARG A 332 -0.59 -7.24 16.51
N GLY A 333 -1.14 -6.32 17.29
CA GLY A 333 -2.26 -5.48 16.87
C GLY A 333 -1.86 -4.51 15.76
N TRP A 334 -2.85 -3.81 15.21
CA TRP A 334 -2.61 -2.80 14.20
C TRP A 334 -1.81 -1.62 14.78
N SER A 335 -0.82 -1.15 14.03
CA SER A 335 -0.08 0.09 14.28
C SER A 335 0.33 0.72 12.94
N TRP A 336 0.46 2.04 12.91
CA TRP A 336 0.73 2.77 11.67
C TRP A 336 2.16 2.55 11.15
N ASP A 337 3.15 2.29 12.00
CA ASP A 337 4.56 2.07 11.67
C ASP A 337 4.96 0.57 11.74
N GLY A 338 4.01 -0.28 12.15
CA GLY A 338 4.20 -1.70 12.36
C GLY A 338 5.01 -2.04 13.62
N ARG A 339 5.35 -1.08 14.50
CA ARG A 339 5.97 -1.34 15.81
C ARG A 339 4.92 -1.79 16.83
N ARG A 340 5.37 -2.25 18.01
CA ARG A 340 4.52 -2.85 19.06
C ARG A 340 3.97 -1.82 20.02
#